data_AF-A0ABC9WSN9-F1
#
_entry.id   AF-A0ABC9WSN9-F1
#
_cell.length_a   1.000
_cell.length_b   1.000
_cell.length_c   1.000
_cell.angle_alpha   90.00
_cell.angle_beta   90.00
_cell.angle_gamma   90.00
#
_symmetry.space_group_name_H-M   'P 1'
#
loop_
_entity.id
_entity.type
_entity.pdbx_description
1 polymer ?
#
loop_
_entity_poly.entity_id
_entity_poly.type
_entity_poly.pdbx_seq_one_letter_code
_entity_poly.pdbx_strand_id
1 'polypeptide(L)'
;MPGVLVAAWALLAAAFLAALLLLRRAPVRRPGHGDGFSGVVSGLFQDLIRYGKTKRGCGQRPAWLRLFQVPKRWFTHFYVVSVLWNGFLLIWLFRAEFLGGSLPSCIQYVHRVLGRDSQSEDTDSEHFSALLVLLLLWLHSCRRLAECLWTSVFSNGVIHIVQYCFGLAYYITIGSTVLCQVPTNVRNGKELSVQICWYHIVGVTMYIWASLHQHKCLVILANLRKSKSGKVVSLSHSVPFGDWFERVSCPHYFAELLIYVSMAIVLGFHNVTWWCVVMYVLFNQALAAVLCHEFYQKNFSSYPKHRKAFIPFVF
;
A
#
# COMPACT_ATOMS: atom_id res chain seq x y z
N MET A 1 9.62 0.97 23.96
CA MET A 1 10.19 2.25 23.44
C MET A 1 9.29 2.77 22.32
N PRO A 2 8.42 3.77 22.59
CA PRO A 2 7.40 4.23 21.64
C PRO A 2 7.91 4.79 20.29
N GLY A 3 9.24 4.94 20.12
CA GLY A 3 9.84 5.50 18.90
C GLY A 3 10.30 4.50 17.84
N VAL A 4 10.36 3.19 18.12
CA VAL A 4 10.95 2.21 17.17
C VAL A 4 10.11 2.08 15.91
N LEU A 5 8.78 1.93 16.04
CA LEU A 5 7.88 1.84 14.89
C LEU A 5 7.84 3.13 14.08
N VAL A 6 7.81 4.28 14.76
CA VAL A 6 7.89 5.61 14.13
C VAL A 6 9.17 5.72 13.29
N ALA A 7 10.32 5.40 13.88
CA ALA A 7 11.61 5.46 13.20
C ALA A 7 11.66 4.50 12.00
N ALA A 8 11.16 3.27 12.15
CA ALA A 8 11.13 2.30 11.06
C ALA A 8 10.30 2.78 9.86
N TRP A 9 9.08 3.28 10.10
CA TRP A 9 8.22 3.82 9.04
C TRP A 9 8.78 5.11 8.44
N ALA A 10 9.37 6.00 9.24
CA ALA A 10 9.99 7.23 8.78
C ALA A 10 11.23 6.95 7.90
N LEU A 11 12.10 6.02 8.31
CA LEU A 11 13.24 5.58 7.51
C LEU A 11 12.80 4.97 6.18
N LEU A 12 11.74 4.17 6.20
CA LEU A 12 11.18 3.58 4.99
C LEU A 12 10.60 4.65 4.06
N ALA A 13 9.84 5.62 4.59
CA ALA A 13 9.35 6.75 3.82
C ALA A 13 10.50 7.57 3.21
N ALA A 14 11.54 7.86 3.99
CA ALA A 14 12.72 8.59 3.53
C ALA A 14 13.46 7.83 2.41
N ALA A 15 13.58 6.51 2.51
CA ALA A 15 14.20 5.69 1.47
C ALA A 15 13.45 5.77 0.14
N PHE A 16 12.10 5.70 0.17
CA PHE A 16 11.28 5.84 -1.05
C PHE A 16 11.29 7.26 -1.61
N LEU A 17 11.32 8.29 -0.75
CA LEU A 17 11.51 9.67 -1.19
C LEU A 17 12.87 9.86 -1.88
N ALA A 18 13.95 9.37 -1.28
CA ALA A 18 15.28 9.41 -1.87
C ALA A 18 15.29 8.70 -3.23
N ALA A 19 14.66 7.53 -3.33
CA ALA A 19 14.53 6.81 -4.59
C ALA A 19 13.75 7.60 -5.66
N LEU A 20 12.66 8.28 -5.28
CA LEU A 20 11.88 9.14 -6.16
C LEU A 20 12.69 10.35 -6.65
N LEU A 21 13.42 11.01 -5.76
CA LEU A 21 14.28 12.15 -6.11
C LEU A 21 15.43 11.72 -7.03
N LEU A 22 16.05 10.57 -6.78
CA LEU A 22 17.07 9.99 -7.64
C LEU A 22 16.51 9.65 -9.03
N LEU A 23 15.30 9.06 -9.10
CA LEU A 23 14.64 8.76 -10.37
C LEU A 23 14.41 10.03 -11.20
N ARG A 24 13.98 11.13 -10.56
CA ARG A 24 13.74 12.41 -11.24
C ARG A 24 15.03 13.13 -11.67
N ARG A 25 16.14 12.91 -10.98
CA ARG A 25 17.44 13.51 -11.31
C ARG A 25 18.22 12.70 -12.34
N ALA A 26 17.98 11.40 -12.47
CA ALA A 26 18.72 10.55 -13.39
C ALA A 26 18.38 10.94 -14.85
N PRO A 27 19.35 11.41 -15.66
CA PRO A 27 19.11 11.60 -17.08
C PRO A 27 18.77 10.25 -17.71
N VAL A 28 17.86 10.24 -18.68
CA VAL A 28 17.52 9.05 -19.47
C VAL A 28 18.79 8.59 -20.21
N ARG A 29 19.62 7.77 -19.56
CA ARG A 29 20.85 7.24 -20.18
C ARG A 29 20.43 6.33 -21.33
N ARG A 30 20.86 6.71 -22.55
CA ARG A 30 20.81 5.83 -23.72
C ARG A 30 21.64 4.58 -23.42
N PRO A 31 21.22 3.38 -23.86
CA PRO A 31 22.01 2.18 -23.66
C PRO A 31 23.31 2.33 -24.46
N GLY A 32 24.47 2.27 -23.81
CA GLY A 32 25.73 2.28 -24.55
C GLY A 32 27.02 2.49 -23.76
N HIS A 33 27.06 3.22 -22.64
CA HIS A 33 28.35 3.53 -21.98
C HIS A 33 28.24 3.50 -20.46
N GLY A 34 28.87 2.50 -19.83
CA GLY A 34 29.09 2.46 -18.38
C GLY A 34 29.33 1.07 -17.80
N ASP A 35 30.34 0.35 -18.28
CA ASP A 35 30.83 -0.90 -17.66
C ASP A 35 31.63 -0.60 -16.39
N GLY A 36 30.94 -0.20 -15.32
CA GLY A 36 31.54 0.04 -14.01
C GLY A 36 30.60 -0.30 -12.85
N PHE A 37 31.13 -0.40 -11.64
CA PHE A 37 30.38 -0.72 -10.41
C PHE A 37 29.12 0.16 -10.22
N SER A 38 29.21 1.45 -10.56
CA SER A 38 28.06 2.37 -10.55
C SER A 38 26.94 1.97 -11.52
N GLY A 39 27.28 1.41 -12.68
CA GLY A 39 26.32 0.88 -13.66
C GLY A 39 25.59 -0.36 -13.14
N VAL A 40 26.31 -1.26 -12.45
CA VAL A 40 25.74 -2.46 -11.82
C VAL A 40 24.78 -2.08 -10.69
N VAL A 41 25.18 -1.17 -9.79
CA VAL A 41 24.32 -0.68 -8.70
C VAL A 41 23.09 0.04 -9.25
N SER A 42 23.24 0.88 -10.28
CA SER A 42 22.12 1.51 -10.96
C SER A 42 21.19 0.48 -11.62
N GLY A 43 21.73 -0.60 -12.20
CA GLY A 43 20.94 -1.68 -12.78
C GLY A 43 20.12 -2.45 -11.74
N LEU A 44 20.74 -2.80 -10.61
CA LEU A 44 20.08 -3.47 -9.47
C LEU A 44 18.99 -2.58 -8.86
N PHE A 45 19.26 -1.29 -8.68
CA PHE A 45 18.29 -0.32 -8.18
C PHE A 45 17.08 -0.18 -9.12
N GLN A 46 17.31 -0.07 -10.44
CA GLN A 46 16.23 -0.02 -11.43
C GLN A 46 15.44 -1.34 -11.47
N ASP A 47 16.08 -2.48 -11.25
CA ASP A 47 15.44 -3.79 -11.19
C ASP A 47 14.62 -4.04 -9.93
N LEU A 48 15.01 -3.41 -8.81
CA LEU A 48 14.28 -3.47 -7.56
C LEU A 48 13.02 -2.61 -7.61
N ILE A 49 13.09 -1.46 -8.29
CA ILE A 49 12.00 -0.47 -8.35
C ILE A 49 11.01 -0.77 -9.48
N ARG A 50 11.47 -1.26 -10.64
CA ARG A 50 10.60 -1.52 -11.80
C ARG A 50 10.05 -2.95 -11.78
N TYR A 51 8.73 -3.09 -11.90
CA TYR A 51 8.04 -4.38 -11.95
C TYR A 51 6.92 -4.39 -12.99
N GLY A 52 6.54 -5.58 -13.47
CA GLY A 52 5.50 -5.73 -14.48
C GLY A 52 5.80 -4.92 -15.75
N LYS A 53 4.89 -3.99 -16.11
CA LYS A 53 4.97 -3.21 -17.35
C LYS A 53 6.11 -2.19 -17.39
N THR A 54 6.63 -1.79 -16.24
CA THR A 54 7.71 -0.78 -16.17
C THR A 54 9.10 -1.40 -16.31
N LYS A 55 9.22 -2.73 -16.26
CA LYS A 55 10.47 -3.48 -16.41
C LYS A 55 10.82 -3.68 -17.90
N ARG A 56 11.99 -3.21 -18.33
CA ARG A 56 12.45 -3.33 -19.74
C ARG A 56 13.14 -4.67 -20.00
N GLY A 57 12.91 -5.25 -21.18
CA GLY A 57 13.77 -6.26 -21.80
C GLY A 57 13.68 -7.68 -21.22
N CYS A 58 12.48 -8.22 -21.02
CA CYS A 58 12.29 -9.58 -20.46
C CYS A 58 12.96 -10.70 -21.28
N GLY A 59 13.28 -10.46 -22.57
CA GLY A 59 13.90 -11.45 -23.46
C GLY A 59 15.43 -11.45 -23.54
N GLN A 60 16.14 -10.42 -23.06
CA GLN A 60 17.60 -10.25 -23.28
C GLN A 60 18.42 -10.25 -21.98
N ARG A 61 17.93 -10.87 -20.90
CA ARG A 61 18.62 -10.85 -19.59
C ARG A 61 19.35 -12.17 -19.29
N PRO A 62 20.51 -12.12 -18.60
CA PRO A 62 21.23 -13.29 -18.11
C PRO A 62 20.34 -14.24 -17.30
N ALA A 63 20.59 -15.55 -17.40
CA ALA A 63 19.79 -16.59 -16.75
C ALA A 63 19.69 -16.44 -15.22
N TRP A 64 20.77 -16.02 -14.56
CA TRP A 64 20.80 -15.84 -13.10
C TRP A 64 19.86 -14.75 -12.59
N LEU A 65 19.68 -13.65 -13.35
CA LEU A 65 18.72 -12.59 -13.01
C LEU A 65 17.24 -13.00 -13.17
N ARG A 66 16.97 -14.13 -13.85
CA ARG A 66 15.63 -14.71 -13.96
C ARG A 66 15.29 -15.59 -12.76
N LEU A 67 16.29 -16.12 -12.04
CA LEU A 67 16.07 -16.96 -10.85
C LEU A 67 15.42 -16.18 -9.70
N PHE A 68 15.70 -14.89 -9.59
CA PHE A 68 15.14 -14.00 -8.55
C PHE A 68 13.83 -13.32 -8.94
N GLN A 69 13.11 -13.84 -9.94
CA GLN A 69 11.88 -13.25 -10.45
C GLN A 69 10.68 -14.15 -10.17
N VAL A 70 9.64 -13.58 -9.57
CA VAL A 70 8.39 -14.28 -9.28
C VAL A 70 7.25 -13.75 -10.18
N PRO A 71 6.28 -14.60 -10.55
CA PRO A 71 5.14 -14.19 -11.36
C PRO A 71 4.32 -13.08 -10.70
N LYS A 72 3.92 -12.07 -11.47
CA LYS A 72 3.08 -10.96 -10.97
C LYS A 72 1.74 -11.44 -10.40
N ARG A 73 1.17 -12.53 -10.90
CA ARG A 73 -0.05 -13.14 -10.35
C ARG A 73 0.04 -13.51 -8.86
N TRP A 74 1.24 -13.62 -8.30
CA TRP A 74 1.44 -13.85 -6.86
C TRP A 74 1.12 -12.62 -5.99
N PHE A 75 0.73 -11.48 -6.58
CA PHE A 75 0.12 -10.38 -5.82
C PHE A 75 -1.07 -10.84 -4.97
N THR A 76 -1.81 -11.88 -5.40
CA THR A 76 -2.90 -12.47 -4.62
C THR A 76 -2.43 -13.00 -3.26
N HIS A 77 -1.20 -13.54 -3.16
CA HIS A 77 -0.66 -14.07 -1.89
C HIS A 77 -0.54 -12.97 -0.84
N PHE A 78 -0.16 -11.76 -1.23
CA PHE A 78 -0.05 -10.64 -0.30
C PHE A 78 -1.38 -10.34 0.39
N TYR A 79 -2.47 -10.33 -0.38
CA TYR A 79 -3.79 -10.06 0.16
C TYR A 79 -4.36 -11.25 0.95
N VAL A 80 -4.04 -12.50 0.56
CA VAL A 80 -4.37 -13.68 1.38
C VAL A 80 -3.71 -13.56 2.76
N VAL A 81 -2.40 -13.30 2.80
CA VAL A 81 -1.67 -13.11 4.06
C VAL A 81 -2.25 -11.94 4.86
N SER A 82 -2.55 -10.81 4.20
CA SER A 82 -3.16 -9.65 4.84
C SER A 82 -4.52 -9.98 5.47
N VAL A 83 -5.42 -10.66 4.75
CA VAL A 83 -6.76 -11.02 5.23
C VAL A 83 -6.66 -11.97 6.43
N LEU A 84 -5.80 -12.98 6.35
CA LEU A 84 -5.63 -13.96 7.43
C LEU A 84 -5.00 -13.32 8.67
N TRP A 85 -3.89 -12.60 8.50
CA TRP A 85 -3.17 -11.99 9.62
C TRP A 85 -3.96 -10.86 10.28
N ASN A 86 -4.45 -9.90 9.50
CA ASN A 86 -5.19 -8.76 10.06
C ASN A 86 -6.56 -9.18 10.59
N GLY A 87 -7.18 -10.22 10.01
CA GLY A 87 -8.39 -10.82 10.56
C GLY A 87 -8.14 -11.51 11.89
N PHE A 88 -7.02 -12.23 12.01
CA PHE A 88 -6.58 -12.79 13.29
C PHE A 88 -6.36 -11.70 14.34
N LEU A 89 -5.62 -10.63 14.02
CA LEU A 89 -5.42 -9.50 14.95
C LEU A 89 -6.75 -8.84 15.34
N LEU A 90 -7.67 -8.65 14.40
CA LEU A 90 -8.98 -8.05 14.63
C LEU A 90 -9.83 -8.89 15.59
N ILE A 91 -9.88 -10.21 15.40
CA ILE A 91 -10.60 -11.12 16.28
C ILE A 91 -10.03 -11.07 17.70
N TRP A 92 -8.70 -11.04 17.84
CA TRP A 92 -8.05 -10.98 19.15
C TRP A 92 -8.24 -9.65 19.85
N LEU A 93 -8.13 -8.53 19.14
CA LEU A 93 -8.41 -7.22 19.70
C LEU A 93 -9.87 -7.12 20.13
N PHE A 94 -10.82 -7.55 19.28
CA PHE A 94 -12.23 -7.60 19.63
C PHE A 94 -12.50 -8.46 20.87
N ARG A 95 -11.87 -9.64 20.98
CA ARG A 95 -11.98 -10.49 22.17
C ARG A 95 -11.42 -9.84 23.42
N ALA A 96 -10.31 -9.12 23.30
CA ALA A 96 -9.71 -8.41 24.42
C ALA A 96 -10.60 -7.26 24.90
N GLU A 97 -11.17 -6.49 23.98
CA GLU A 97 -12.03 -5.34 24.30
C GLU A 97 -13.40 -5.74 24.85
N PHE A 98 -14.07 -6.72 24.24
CA PHE A 98 -15.49 -7.00 24.53
C PHE A 98 -15.73 -8.28 25.34
N LEU A 99 -14.82 -9.26 25.27
CA LEU A 99 -14.99 -10.56 25.93
C LEU A 99 -14.05 -10.76 27.12
N GLY A 100 -13.28 -9.75 27.50
CA GLY A 100 -12.30 -9.83 28.60
C GLY A 100 -11.18 -10.84 28.34
N GLY A 101 -10.93 -11.20 27.08
CA GLY A 101 -9.87 -12.13 26.70
C GLY A 101 -8.49 -11.50 26.87
N SER A 102 -7.46 -12.32 27.11
CA SER A 102 -6.08 -11.86 27.04
C SER A 102 -5.53 -12.02 25.61
N LEU A 103 -4.68 -11.09 25.17
CA LEU A 103 -3.95 -11.24 23.91
C LEU A 103 -2.99 -12.44 24.01
N PRO A 104 -2.66 -13.16 22.91
CA PRO A 104 -1.65 -14.22 22.95
C PRO A 104 -0.29 -13.71 23.42
N SER A 105 0.47 -14.54 24.14
CA SER A 105 1.73 -14.14 24.81
C SER A 105 2.76 -13.50 23.86
N CYS A 106 2.85 -13.99 22.62
CA CYS A 106 3.72 -13.41 21.59
C CYS A 106 3.30 -11.98 21.23
N ILE A 107 2.00 -11.73 21.07
CA ILE A 107 1.48 -10.41 20.74
C ILE A 107 1.64 -9.47 21.94
N GLN A 108 1.40 -9.95 23.16
CA GLN A 108 1.66 -9.15 24.36
C GLN A 108 3.12 -8.75 24.50
N TYR A 109 4.06 -9.63 24.12
CA TYR A 109 5.48 -9.30 24.14
C TYR A 109 5.80 -8.19 23.12
N VAL A 110 5.35 -8.35 21.87
CA VAL A 110 5.53 -7.33 20.82
C VAL A 110 4.89 -6.02 21.25
N HIS A 111 3.68 -6.06 21.80
CA HIS A 111 2.95 -4.91 22.30
C HIS A 111 3.64 -4.25 23.50
N ARG A 112 4.30 -5.00 24.39
CA ARG A 112 5.11 -4.42 25.48
C ARG A 112 6.39 -3.76 24.98
N VAL A 113 7.03 -4.34 23.97
CA VAL A 113 8.30 -3.82 23.43
C VAL A 113 8.06 -2.58 22.56
N LEU A 114 7.05 -2.64 21.69
CA LEU A 114 6.76 -1.64 20.66
C LEU A 114 5.62 -0.70 21.01
N GLY A 115 4.79 -1.06 21.99
CA GLY A 115 3.62 -0.28 22.37
C GLY A 115 3.97 1.00 23.10
N ARG A 116 2.94 1.83 23.24
CA ARG A 116 2.99 3.10 23.94
C ARG A 116 2.48 2.94 25.37
N ASP A 117 3.27 3.41 26.34
CA ASP A 117 2.80 3.61 27.71
C ASP A 117 1.85 4.83 27.73
N SER A 118 0.63 4.66 28.24
CA SER A 118 -0.38 5.73 28.28
C SER A 118 -0.24 6.62 29.51
N GLN A 119 -0.34 7.95 29.29
CA GLN A 119 -0.49 8.99 30.32
C GLN A 119 -1.81 9.78 30.17
N SER A 120 -2.74 9.41 29.28
CA SER A 120 -3.93 10.21 28.93
C SER A 120 -5.27 9.63 29.40
N GLU A 121 -6.20 10.52 29.77
CA GLU A 121 -7.55 10.19 30.24
C GLU A 121 -8.50 9.67 29.13
N ASP A 122 -8.19 9.89 27.84
CA ASP A 122 -9.05 9.54 26.68
C ASP A 122 -8.79 8.14 26.10
N THR A 123 -8.58 7.17 26.99
CA THR A 123 -8.14 5.82 26.62
C THR A 123 -9.21 5.06 25.81
N ASP A 124 -10.50 5.22 26.13
CA ASP A 124 -11.59 4.48 25.48
C ASP A 124 -11.74 4.81 23.98
N SER A 125 -11.56 6.08 23.63
CA SER A 125 -11.63 6.56 22.25
C SER A 125 -10.48 6.00 21.39
N GLU A 126 -9.27 5.89 21.96
CA GLU A 126 -8.09 5.33 21.28
C GLU A 126 -8.27 3.84 20.95
N HIS A 127 -8.82 3.06 21.89
CA HIS A 127 -9.09 1.62 21.69
C HIS A 127 -10.13 1.41 20.57
N PHE A 128 -11.22 2.17 20.60
CA PHE A 128 -12.23 2.12 19.55
C PHE A 128 -11.68 2.56 18.18
N SER A 129 -10.87 3.62 18.15
CA SER A 129 -10.21 4.09 16.92
C SER A 129 -9.32 3.01 16.31
N ALA A 130 -8.51 2.33 17.13
CA ALA A 130 -7.62 1.26 16.68
C ALA A 130 -8.39 0.04 16.17
N LEU A 131 -9.45 -0.38 16.87
CA LEU A 131 -10.35 -1.45 16.43
C LEU A 131 -10.99 -1.10 15.08
N LEU A 132 -11.48 0.14 14.94
CA LEU A 132 -12.09 0.63 13.72
C LEU A 132 -11.09 0.67 12.56
N VAL A 133 -9.86 1.17 12.77
CA VAL A 133 -8.81 1.15 11.72
C VAL A 133 -8.45 -0.29 11.34
N LEU A 134 -8.32 -1.20 12.31
CA LEU A 134 -7.99 -2.60 12.02
C LEU A 134 -9.12 -3.29 11.21
N LEU A 135 -10.39 -2.97 11.52
CA LEU A 135 -11.54 -3.38 10.73
C LEU A 135 -11.48 -2.82 9.30
N LEU A 136 -11.24 -1.51 9.14
CA LEU A 136 -11.12 -0.88 7.82
C LEU A 136 -9.97 -1.46 7.00
N LEU A 137 -8.82 -1.74 7.64
CA LEU A 137 -7.66 -2.38 7.00
C LEU A 137 -7.98 -3.82 6.56
N TRP A 138 -8.72 -4.56 7.38
CA TRP A 138 -9.16 -5.92 7.03
C TRP A 138 -10.16 -5.90 5.86
N LEU A 139 -11.17 -5.02 5.91
CA LEU A 139 -12.13 -4.84 4.80
C LEU A 139 -11.43 -4.40 3.51
N HIS A 140 -10.46 -3.50 3.60
CA HIS A 140 -9.63 -3.09 2.48
C HIS A 140 -8.93 -4.31 1.88
N SER A 141 -8.29 -5.15 2.72
CA SER A 141 -7.59 -6.35 2.29
C SER A 141 -8.52 -7.37 1.62
N CYS A 142 -9.71 -7.59 2.19
CA CYS A 142 -10.75 -8.44 1.61
C CYS A 142 -11.17 -7.96 0.22
N ARG A 143 -11.44 -6.65 0.07
CA ARG A 143 -11.78 -6.06 -1.23
C ARG A 143 -10.63 -6.23 -2.24
N ARG A 144 -9.39 -5.95 -1.84
CA ARG A 144 -8.24 -6.10 -2.74
C ARG A 144 -8.01 -7.56 -3.15
N LEU A 145 -8.24 -8.51 -2.24
CA LEU A 145 -8.22 -9.94 -2.55
C LEU A 145 -9.31 -10.30 -3.56
N ALA A 146 -10.55 -9.86 -3.32
CA ALA A 146 -11.69 -10.05 -4.22
C ALA A 146 -11.40 -9.49 -5.62
N GLU A 147 -10.85 -8.29 -5.71
CA GLU A 147 -10.43 -7.67 -6.97
C GLU A 147 -9.31 -8.45 -7.67
N CYS A 148 -8.39 -9.08 -6.94
CA CYS A 148 -7.37 -9.95 -7.54
C CYS A 148 -7.99 -11.22 -8.12
N LEU A 149 -8.94 -11.82 -7.42
CA LEU A 149 -9.57 -13.09 -7.82
C LEU A 149 -10.55 -12.92 -8.99
N TRP A 150 -11.37 -11.86 -8.96
CA TRP A 150 -12.52 -11.74 -9.87
C TRP A 150 -12.38 -10.60 -10.89
N THR A 151 -11.67 -9.53 -10.56
CA THR A 151 -11.60 -8.35 -11.46
C THR A 151 -10.33 -8.36 -12.31
N SER A 152 -9.18 -8.60 -11.69
CA SER A 152 -7.86 -8.33 -12.26
C SER A 152 -7.49 -9.29 -13.39
N VAL A 153 -6.98 -8.74 -14.49
CA VAL A 153 -6.38 -9.51 -15.58
C VAL A 153 -4.86 -9.41 -15.47
N PHE A 154 -4.23 -10.45 -14.96
CA PHE A 154 -2.77 -10.50 -14.83
C PHE A 154 -2.11 -10.85 -16.17
N SER A 155 -1.07 -10.09 -16.52
CA SER A 155 -0.18 -10.41 -17.65
C SER A 155 1.01 -11.25 -17.15
N ASN A 156 1.86 -11.73 -18.08
CA ASN A 156 3.12 -12.43 -17.79
C ASN A 156 4.22 -11.53 -17.19
N GLY A 157 3.82 -10.46 -16.47
CA GLY A 157 4.76 -9.60 -15.76
C GLY A 157 5.42 -10.33 -14.59
N VAL A 158 6.56 -9.83 -14.17
CA VAL A 158 7.37 -10.38 -13.08
C VAL A 158 7.67 -9.32 -12.03
N ILE A 159 7.93 -9.78 -10.81
CA ILE A 159 8.33 -9.00 -9.63
C ILE A 159 9.65 -9.58 -9.11
N HIS A 160 10.52 -8.77 -8.53
CA HIS A 160 11.74 -9.26 -7.89
C HIS A 160 11.42 -9.95 -6.55
N ILE A 161 12.14 -11.01 -6.18
CA ILE A 161 11.88 -11.77 -4.94
C ILE A 161 12.01 -10.89 -3.69
N VAL A 162 12.96 -9.95 -3.66
CA VAL A 162 13.12 -9.01 -2.53
C VAL A 162 11.88 -8.15 -2.37
N GLN A 163 11.31 -7.66 -3.48
CA GLN A 163 10.07 -6.88 -3.47
C GLN A 163 8.88 -7.76 -3.04
N TYR A 164 8.89 -9.04 -3.40
CA TYR A 164 7.88 -10.00 -2.96
C TYR A 164 7.93 -10.25 -1.45
N CYS A 165 9.11 -10.55 -0.89
CA CYS A 165 9.29 -10.71 0.55
C CYS A 165 8.95 -9.43 1.31
N PHE A 166 9.37 -8.28 0.81
CA PHE A 166 9.03 -6.97 1.37
C PHE A 166 7.51 -6.74 1.38
N GLY A 167 6.81 -7.10 0.30
CA GLY A 167 5.35 -7.02 0.23
C GLY A 167 4.65 -7.88 1.27
N LEU A 168 5.11 -9.12 1.48
CA LEU A 168 4.57 -9.99 2.54
C LEU A 168 4.81 -9.41 3.95
N ALA A 169 6.04 -8.98 4.22
CA ALA A 169 6.40 -8.36 5.49
C ALA A 169 5.58 -7.10 5.76
N TYR A 170 5.32 -6.29 4.74
CA TYR A 170 4.49 -5.08 4.84
C TYR A 170 3.08 -5.39 5.36
N TYR A 171 2.38 -6.38 4.79
CA TYR A 171 1.00 -6.71 5.20
C TYR A 171 0.89 -7.31 6.60
N ILE A 172 1.96 -7.93 7.10
CA ILE A 172 2.06 -8.36 8.50
C ILE A 172 2.29 -7.15 9.41
N THR A 173 3.27 -6.31 9.04
CA THR A 173 3.72 -5.16 9.84
C THR A 173 2.64 -4.10 9.98
N ILE A 174 1.83 -3.85 8.95
CA ILE A 174 0.82 -2.78 8.96
C ILE A 174 -0.28 -3.02 10.02
N GLY A 175 -0.83 -4.23 10.13
CA GLY A 175 -1.80 -4.53 11.18
C GLY A 175 -1.18 -4.60 12.57
N SER A 176 0.03 -5.15 12.68
CA SER A 176 0.78 -5.12 13.94
C SER A 176 1.09 -3.68 14.39
N THR A 177 1.31 -2.76 13.45
CA THR A 177 1.49 -1.33 13.74
C THR A 177 0.24 -0.71 14.34
N VAL A 178 -0.96 -1.05 13.84
CA VAL A 178 -2.23 -0.60 14.44
C VAL A 178 -2.38 -1.15 15.85
N LEU A 179 -2.12 -2.44 16.02
CA LEU A 179 -2.27 -3.09 17.32
C LEU A 179 -1.32 -2.51 18.37
N CYS A 180 -0.07 -2.21 18.01
CA CYS A 180 0.90 -1.59 18.93
C CYS A 180 0.58 -0.12 19.29
N GLN A 181 -0.44 0.49 18.69
CA GLN A 181 -0.87 1.84 19.07
C GLN A 181 -1.86 1.83 20.23
N VAL A 182 -2.42 0.67 20.58
CA VAL A 182 -3.36 0.54 21.70
C VAL A 182 -2.58 0.60 23.02
N PRO A 183 -3.02 1.37 24.03
CA PRO A 183 -2.42 1.31 25.35
C PRO A 183 -2.46 -0.09 25.99
N THR A 184 -1.42 -0.46 26.75
CA THR A 184 -1.29 -1.78 27.41
C THR A 184 -2.13 -1.96 28.67
N ASN A 185 -2.85 -0.94 29.12
CA ASN A 185 -3.53 -0.98 30.41
C ASN A 185 -4.65 -2.02 30.41
N VAL A 186 -4.38 -3.12 31.13
CA VAL A 186 -5.31 -4.23 31.35
C VAL A 186 -6.58 -3.64 31.98
N ARG A 187 -7.64 -3.61 31.20
CA ARG A 187 -8.96 -3.15 31.65
C ARG A 187 -9.50 -4.18 32.64
N ASN A 188 -9.28 -3.93 33.92
CA ASN A 188 -9.95 -4.67 34.99
C ASN A 188 -11.45 -4.33 34.97
N GLY A 189 -12.23 -5.10 34.21
CA GLY A 189 -13.67 -5.26 34.40
C GLY A 189 -14.58 -4.05 34.16
N LYS A 190 -14.11 -2.96 33.52
CA LYS A 190 -15.00 -1.89 33.04
C LYS A 190 -15.61 -2.27 31.70
N GLU A 191 -16.92 -2.11 31.51
CA GLU A 191 -17.54 -2.17 30.18
C GLU A 191 -16.93 -1.07 29.27
N LEU A 192 -16.65 -1.40 28.01
CA LEU A 192 -16.22 -0.44 26.99
C LEU A 192 -17.38 0.49 26.64
N SER A 193 -17.26 1.76 27.05
CA SER A 193 -18.07 2.81 26.47
C SER A 193 -17.52 3.16 25.09
N VAL A 194 -18.23 2.77 24.03
CA VAL A 194 -17.86 3.12 22.66
C VAL A 194 -18.11 4.61 22.46
N GLN A 195 -17.05 5.41 22.43
CA GLN A 195 -17.15 6.84 22.18
C GLN A 195 -16.95 7.16 20.69
N ILE A 196 -18.03 7.55 20.02
CA ILE A 196 -17.99 7.94 18.61
C ILE A 196 -17.72 9.45 18.51
N CYS A 197 -16.49 9.80 18.16
CA CYS A 197 -16.09 11.15 17.79
C CYS A 197 -16.37 11.50 16.32
N TRP A 198 -16.42 12.81 16.00
CA TRP A 198 -16.68 13.33 14.65
C TRP A 198 -15.66 12.87 13.61
N TYR A 199 -14.39 12.70 14.00
CA TYR A 199 -13.32 12.27 13.09
C TYR A 199 -13.50 10.81 12.66
N HIS A 200 -14.16 9.96 13.46
CA HIS A 200 -14.49 8.60 13.01
C HIS A 200 -15.44 8.64 11.80
N ILE A 201 -16.46 9.51 11.86
CA ILE A 201 -17.44 9.66 10.78
C ILE A 201 -16.75 10.20 9.52
N VAL A 202 -16.00 11.29 9.65
CA VAL A 202 -15.25 11.89 8.52
C VAL A 202 -14.28 10.89 7.90
N GLY A 203 -13.52 10.17 8.73
CA GLY A 203 -12.58 9.14 8.29
C GLY A 203 -13.28 7.99 7.56
N VAL A 204 -14.37 7.43 8.12
CA VAL A 204 -15.12 6.34 7.47
C VAL A 204 -15.75 6.80 6.14
N THR A 205 -16.31 8.00 6.08
CA THR A 205 -16.86 8.56 4.83
C THR A 205 -15.78 8.69 3.76
N MET A 206 -14.61 9.24 4.12
CA MET A 206 -13.48 9.36 3.20
C MET A 206 -12.96 7.99 2.75
N TYR A 207 -12.89 7.01 3.66
CA TYR A 207 -12.49 5.63 3.36
C TYR A 207 -13.38 4.99 2.31
N ILE A 208 -14.71 5.10 2.47
CA ILE A 208 -15.70 4.54 1.55
C ILE A 208 -15.55 5.20 0.18
N TRP A 209 -15.53 6.53 0.15
CA TRP A 209 -15.40 7.31 -1.09
C TRP A 209 -14.13 6.95 -1.87
N ALA A 210 -12.98 6.93 -1.19
CA ALA A 210 -11.69 6.57 -1.79
C ALA A 210 -11.68 5.11 -2.27
N SER A 211 -12.23 4.18 -1.48
CA SER A 211 -12.34 2.76 -1.86
C SER A 211 -13.19 2.55 -3.11
N LEU A 212 -14.30 3.28 -3.25
CA LEU A 212 -15.16 3.23 -4.44
C LEU A 212 -14.42 3.70 -5.69
N HIS A 213 -13.72 4.84 -5.62
CA HIS A 213 -12.94 5.36 -6.74
C HIS A 213 -11.77 4.44 -7.11
N GLN A 214 -11.09 3.87 -6.11
CA GLN A 214 -10.05 2.89 -6.37
C GLN A 214 -10.59 1.68 -7.14
N HIS A 215 -11.70 1.11 -6.67
CA HIS A 215 -12.34 -0.04 -7.31
C HIS A 215 -12.73 0.27 -8.75
N LYS A 216 -13.40 1.41 -8.99
CA LYS A 216 -13.76 1.89 -10.33
C LYS A 216 -12.55 1.98 -11.25
N CYS A 217 -11.44 2.55 -10.78
CA CYS A 217 -10.21 2.65 -11.56
C CYS A 217 -9.65 1.28 -11.94
N LEU A 218 -9.71 0.29 -11.04
CA LEU A 218 -9.24 -1.07 -11.30
C LEU A 218 -10.14 -1.82 -12.29
N VAL A 219 -11.46 -1.62 -12.20
CA VAL A 219 -12.42 -2.15 -13.17
C VAL A 219 -12.16 -1.57 -14.56
N ILE A 220 -11.93 -0.25 -14.68
CA ILE A 220 -11.55 0.38 -15.95
C ILE A 220 -10.28 -0.29 -16.52
N LEU A 221 -9.23 -0.44 -15.71
CA LEU A 221 -7.98 -1.07 -16.14
C LEU A 221 -8.18 -2.53 -16.57
N ALA A 222 -9.04 -3.29 -15.89
CA ALA A 222 -9.37 -4.66 -16.26
C ALA A 222 -10.16 -4.74 -17.57
N ASN A 223 -11.14 -3.84 -17.76
CA ASN A 223 -12.00 -3.80 -18.94
C ASN A 223 -11.24 -3.43 -20.21
N LEU A 224 -10.12 -2.70 -20.13
CA LEU A 224 -9.21 -2.48 -21.27
C LEU A 224 -8.64 -3.79 -21.85
N ARG A 225 -8.72 -4.90 -21.11
CA ARG A 225 -8.21 -6.23 -21.50
C ARG A 225 -9.32 -7.24 -21.76
N LYS A 226 -10.58 -6.88 -21.50
CA LYS A 226 -11.75 -7.75 -21.64
C LYS A 226 -12.64 -7.29 -22.80
N SER A 227 -13.33 -8.23 -23.45
CA SER A 227 -14.43 -7.92 -24.36
C SER A 227 -15.65 -7.41 -23.59
N LYS A 228 -16.67 -6.91 -24.31
CA LYS A 228 -17.99 -6.60 -23.75
C LYS A 228 -18.66 -7.82 -23.07
N SER A 229 -18.30 -9.03 -23.48
CA SER A 229 -18.75 -10.29 -22.88
C SER A 229 -17.88 -10.77 -21.69
N GLY A 230 -16.91 -9.97 -21.25
CA GLY A 230 -16.05 -10.26 -20.10
C GLY A 230 -14.87 -11.22 -20.38
N LYS A 231 -14.72 -11.73 -21.61
CA LYS A 231 -13.61 -12.61 -22.00
C LYS A 231 -12.33 -11.81 -22.19
N VAL A 232 -11.20 -12.33 -21.74
CA VAL A 232 -9.89 -11.68 -21.95
C VAL A 232 -9.55 -11.72 -23.44
N VAL A 233 -9.41 -10.55 -24.07
CA VAL A 233 -9.12 -10.40 -25.51
C VAL A 233 -7.67 -10.04 -25.80
N SER A 234 -7.01 -9.36 -24.87
CA SER A 234 -5.61 -8.97 -25.05
C SER A 234 -4.93 -8.74 -23.71
N LEU A 235 -3.62 -9.03 -23.67
CA LEU A 235 -2.73 -8.66 -22.56
C LEU A 235 -1.93 -7.37 -22.87
N SER A 236 -2.15 -6.76 -24.04
CA SER A 236 -1.53 -5.48 -24.40
C SER A 236 -1.97 -4.36 -23.47
N HIS A 237 -1.16 -3.30 -23.41
CA HIS A 237 -1.50 -2.11 -22.64
C HIS A 237 -2.23 -1.12 -23.55
N SER A 238 -3.22 -0.45 -22.98
CA SER A 238 -3.97 0.65 -23.61
C SER A 238 -3.99 1.84 -22.65
N VAL A 239 -4.26 3.03 -23.18
CA VAL A 239 -4.41 4.25 -22.38
C VAL A 239 -5.80 4.25 -21.70
N PRO A 240 -5.89 4.32 -20.37
CA PRO A 240 -7.17 4.35 -19.66
C PRO A 240 -7.84 5.73 -19.76
N PHE A 241 -9.17 5.73 -19.85
CA PHE A 241 -10.02 6.92 -19.84
C PHE A 241 -11.21 6.69 -18.88
N GLY A 242 -11.82 7.78 -18.43
CA GLY A 242 -12.91 7.76 -17.44
C GLY A 242 -12.45 7.93 -15.99
N ASP A 243 -13.38 8.39 -15.15
CA ASP A 243 -13.12 8.76 -13.74
C ASP A 243 -11.91 9.70 -13.62
N TRP A 244 -11.06 9.52 -12.61
CA TRP A 244 -9.88 10.35 -12.39
C TRP A 244 -8.73 10.09 -13.37
N PHE A 245 -8.85 9.11 -14.28
CA PHE A 245 -7.82 8.93 -15.31
C PHE A 245 -7.71 10.14 -16.23
N GLU A 246 -8.76 10.96 -16.36
CA GLU A 246 -8.69 12.19 -17.16
C GLU A 246 -7.68 13.22 -16.62
N ARG A 247 -7.32 13.14 -15.34
CA ARG A 247 -6.42 14.11 -14.71
C ARG A 247 -5.05 13.52 -14.40
N VAL A 248 -4.99 12.24 -14.06
CA VAL A 248 -3.75 11.57 -13.64
C VAL A 248 -3.58 10.20 -14.27
N SER A 249 -2.34 9.73 -14.43
CA SER A 249 -2.06 8.38 -14.93
C SER A 249 -2.46 7.28 -13.97
N CYS A 250 -2.28 7.53 -12.66
CA CYS A 250 -2.43 6.50 -11.62
C CYS A 250 -3.43 6.93 -10.53
N PRO A 251 -4.70 7.18 -10.87
CA PRO A 251 -5.71 7.61 -9.90
C PRO A 251 -5.98 6.56 -8.82
N HIS A 252 -5.87 5.27 -9.14
CA HIS A 252 -6.00 4.17 -8.17
C HIS A 252 -4.93 4.21 -7.07
N TYR A 253 -3.75 4.77 -7.35
CA TYR A 253 -2.73 5.01 -6.33
C TYR A 253 -3.11 6.22 -5.47
N PHE A 254 -3.69 7.27 -6.07
CA PHE A 254 -4.16 8.43 -5.29
C PHE A 254 -5.31 8.03 -4.36
N ALA A 255 -6.25 7.23 -4.86
CA ALA A 255 -7.30 6.65 -4.04
C ALA A 255 -6.73 5.78 -2.91
N GLU A 256 -5.66 5.01 -3.15
CA GLU A 256 -4.96 4.28 -2.09
C GLU A 256 -4.42 5.23 -1.01
N LEU A 257 -3.74 6.31 -1.40
CA LEU A 257 -3.24 7.30 -0.44
C LEU A 257 -4.38 7.85 0.44
N LEU A 258 -5.52 8.19 -0.17
CA LEU A 258 -6.69 8.69 0.55
C LEU A 258 -7.29 7.67 1.52
N ILE A 259 -7.21 6.37 1.21
CA ILE A 259 -7.59 5.29 2.15
C ILE A 259 -6.70 5.34 3.41
N TYR A 260 -5.37 5.47 3.26
CA TYR A 260 -4.49 5.55 4.43
C TYR A 260 -4.64 6.85 5.21
N VAL A 261 -4.86 7.98 4.51
CA VAL A 261 -5.19 9.27 5.16
C VAL A 261 -6.48 9.14 5.97
N SER A 262 -7.50 8.48 5.43
CA SER A 262 -8.77 8.29 6.14
C SER A 262 -8.60 7.53 7.46
N MET A 263 -7.72 6.53 7.51
CA MET A 263 -7.37 5.84 8.76
C MET A 263 -6.59 6.74 9.73
N ALA A 264 -5.78 7.69 9.23
CA ALA A 264 -5.13 8.70 10.07
C ALA A 264 -6.15 9.63 10.76
N ILE A 265 -7.21 9.98 10.03
CA ILE A 265 -8.34 10.75 10.54
C ILE A 265 -9.09 9.94 11.61
N VAL A 266 -9.36 8.65 11.35
CA VAL A 266 -9.99 7.74 12.34
C VAL A 266 -9.16 7.64 13.62
N LEU A 267 -7.82 7.71 13.54
CA LEU A 267 -6.91 7.75 14.71
C LEU A 267 -6.76 9.15 15.33
N GLY A 268 -7.67 10.08 15.02
CA GLY A 268 -7.74 11.39 15.64
C GLY A 268 -6.64 12.38 15.21
N PHE A 269 -6.01 12.22 14.04
CA PHE A 269 -4.96 13.10 13.46
C PHE A 269 -3.63 13.18 14.22
N HIS A 270 -3.57 12.87 15.51
CA HIS A 270 -2.36 13.04 16.32
C HIS A 270 -1.44 11.81 16.33
N ASN A 271 -1.83 10.75 15.63
CA ASN A 271 -1.07 9.51 15.59
C ASN A 271 0.14 9.61 14.66
N VAL A 272 1.30 9.98 15.22
CA VAL A 272 2.56 10.16 14.49
C VAL A 272 2.99 8.90 13.75
N THR A 273 2.88 7.73 14.39
CA THR A 273 3.24 6.44 13.78
C THR A 273 2.45 6.21 12.49
N TRP A 274 1.15 6.45 12.52
CA TRP A 274 0.31 6.27 11.34
C TRP A 274 0.57 7.32 10.26
N TRP A 275 0.90 8.56 10.62
CA TRP A 275 1.36 9.54 9.62
C TRP A 275 2.66 9.12 8.93
N CYS A 276 3.60 8.46 9.64
CA CYS A 276 4.77 7.86 8.99
C CYS A 276 4.38 6.77 7.98
N VAL A 277 3.36 5.96 8.28
CA VAL A 277 2.77 5.01 7.32
C VAL A 277 2.22 5.73 6.10
N VAL A 278 1.43 6.80 6.30
CA VAL A 278 0.87 7.61 5.21
C VAL A 278 1.97 8.18 4.33
N MET A 279 3.04 8.72 4.92
CA MET A 279 4.20 9.23 4.18
C MET A 279 4.92 8.15 3.37
N TYR A 280 5.08 6.96 3.94
CA TYR A 280 5.60 5.81 3.21
C TYR A 280 4.71 5.47 2.00
N VAL A 281 3.39 5.37 2.19
CA VAL A 281 2.44 5.07 1.12
C VAL A 281 2.51 6.15 0.04
N LEU A 282 2.54 7.43 0.43
CA LEU A 282 2.68 8.56 -0.48
C LEU A 282 3.90 8.41 -1.39
N PHE A 283 5.09 8.18 -0.83
CA PHE A 283 6.33 8.13 -1.62
C PHE A 283 6.47 6.84 -2.42
N ASN A 284 6.04 5.70 -1.88
CA ASN A 284 6.01 4.44 -2.63
C ASN A 284 5.07 4.54 -3.85
N GLN A 285 3.87 5.08 -3.66
CA GLN A 285 2.91 5.27 -4.74
C GLN A 285 3.36 6.34 -5.74
N ALA A 286 3.96 7.43 -5.29
CA ALA A 286 4.52 8.46 -6.15
C ALA A 286 5.63 7.90 -7.06
N LEU A 287 6.53 7.09 -6.51
CA LEU A 287 7.59 6.41 -7.27
C LEU A 287 6.99 5.50 -8.35
N ALA A 288 6.04 4.63 -7.98
CA ALA A 288 5.36 3.75 -8.92
C ALA A 288 4.60 4.52 -10.00
N ALA A 289 3.96 5.63 -9.62
CA ALA A 289 3.19 6.46 -10.54
C ALA A 289 4.05 7.16 -11.58
N VAL A 290 5.22 7.71 -11.20
CA VAL A 290 6.15 8.34 -12.15
C VAL A 290 6.61 7.33 -13.19
N LEU A 291 7.01 6.13 -12.77
CA LEU A 291 7.43 5.06 -13.69
C LEU A 291 6.30 4.64 -14.64
N CYS A 292 5.06 4.62 -14.14
CA CYS A 292 3.88 4.32 -14.92
C CYS A 292 3.56 5.45 -15.92
N HIS A 293 3.70 6.70 -15.50
CA HIS A 293 3.51 7.90 -16.32
C HIS A 293 4.52 7.94 -17.47
N GLU A 294 5.82 7.77 -17.18
CA GLU A 294 6.89 7.67 -18.18
C GLU A 294 6.64 6.53 -19.17
N PHE A 295 6.16 5.39 -18.67
CA PHE A 295 5.80 4.28 -19.54
C PHE A 295 4.70 4.69 -20.54
N TYR A 296 3.65 5.38 -20.08
CA TYR A 296 2.59 5.82 -20.99
C TYR A 296 3.09 6.86 -22.01
N GLN A 297 3.81 7.89 -21.55
CA GLN A 297 4.37 8.92 -22.44
C GLN A 297 5.30 8.36 -23.51
N LYS A 298 6.12 7.34 -23.18
CA LYS A 298 7.07 6.75 -24.11
C LYS A 298 6.40 5.83 -25.15
N ASN A 299 5.38 5.08 -24.74
CA ASN A 299 4.84 4.00 -25.56
C ASN A 299 3.57 4.38 -26.32
N PHE A 300 2.92 5.51 -26.00
CA PHE A 300 1.68 5.93 -26.64
C PHE A 300 1.78 7.38 -27.12
N SER A 301 1.89 7.57 -28.43
CA SER A 301 1.92 8.91 -29.06
C SER A 301 0.63 9.71 -28.80
N SER A 302 -0.50 9.03 -28.65
CA SER A 302 -1.80 9.62 -28.33
C SER A 302 -2.02 9.89 -26.83
N TYR A 303 -1.00 9.70 -25.98
CA TYR A 303 -1.16 9.90 -24.54
C TYR A 303 -1.44 11.37 -24.18
N PRO A 304 -2.49 11.69 -23.39
CA PRO A 304 -2.82 13.08 -23.06
C PRO A 304 -1.73 13.78 -22.25
N LYS A 305 -1.11 14.81 -22.84
CA LYS A 305 0.04 15.54 -22.26
C LYS A 305 -0.29 16.35 -21.00
N HIS A 306 -1.56 16.69 -20.79
CA HIS A 306 -1.99 17.47 -19.62
C HIS A 306 -2.10 16.63 -18.34
N ARG A 307 -2.16 15.29 -18.45
CA ARG A 307 -2.27 14.41 -17.28
C ARG A 307 -1.03 14.51 -16.40
N LYS A 308 -1.23 14.47 -15.10
CA LYS A 308 -0.17 14.36 -14.09
C LYS A 308 0.08 12.88 -13.74
N ALA A 309 1.11 12.57 -12.97
CA ALA A 309 1.44 11.18 -12.67
C ALA A 309 0.47 10.56 -11.64
N PHE A 310 0.16 11.30 -10.56
CA PHE A 310 -0.42 10.75 -9.33
C PHE A 310 -1.39 11.71 -8.61
N ILE A 311 -0.98 12.93 -8.28
CA ILE A 311 -1.82 13.92 -7.58
C ILE A 311 -2.40 14.90 -8.62
N PRO A 312 -3.74 14.98 -8.77
CA PRO A 312 -4.37 15.88 -9.72
C PRO A 312 -3.86 17.32 -9.57
N PHE A 313 -3.56 17.96 -10.71
CA PHE A 313 -3.05 19.34 -10.82
C PHE A 313 -1.64 19.61 -10.26
N VAL A 314 -1.10 18.73 -9.42
CA VAL A 314 0.18 18.94 -8.72
C VAL A 314 1.29 18.09 -9.32
N PHE A 315 1.15 16.76 -9.30
CA PHE A 315 2.26 15.82 -9.46
C PHE A 315 1.88 14.60 -10.29
#